data_AF-A0AA39S5H8-F1
#
_entry.id   AF-A0AA39S5H8-F1
#
_cell.length_a   1.000
_cell.length_b   1.000
_cell.length_c   1.000
_cell.angle_alpha   90.00
_cell.angle_beta   90.00
_cell.angle_gamma   90.00
#
_symmetry.space_group_name_H-M   'P 1'
#
loop_
_entity.id
_entity.type
_entity.pdbx_description
1 polymer ?
#
loop_
_entity_poly.entity_id
_entity_poly.type
_entity_poly.pdbx_seq_one_letter_code
_entity_poly.pdbx_strand_id
1 'polypeptide(L)'
;MRNIVGVLKTKDMDDYMKLGEKALKLNKMLAISGPILTGIAAIGSAFVGTTNGSLAVMVGVICGAMASVVNTFEHGGQVGMVFEMYRSNAGFFKLMQETIESNVNERDVERRENGEVFQTKVALQLGRSLSELRHLAASAASSSSSGEEEFASKLF
;
A
#
# COMPACT_ATOMS: atom_id res chain seq x y z
N MET A 1 3.02 22.16 12.16
CA MET A 1 1.84 21.35 11.76
C MET A 1 1.56 21.41 10.27
N ARG A 2 1.38 22.57 9.63
CA ARG A 2 1.12 22.64 8.17
C ARG A 2 2.18 21.94 7.29
N ASN A 3 3.46 22.07 7.63
CA ASN A 3 4.54 21.37 6.91
C ASN A 3 4.43 19.84 7.05
N ILE A 4 4.02 19.34 8.22
CA ILE A 4 3.81 17.89 8.45
C ILE A 4 2.69 17.36 7.55
N VAL A 5 1.61 18.13 7.37
CA VAL A 5 0.54 17.78 6.41
C VAL A 5 1.08 17.70 4.99
N GLY A 6 1.98 18.61 4.60
CA GLY A 6 2.65 18.56 3.30
C GLY A 6 3.42 17.25 3.09
N VAL A 7 4.21 16.82 4.09
CA VAL A 7 4.96 15.55 4.03
C VAL A 7 4.00 14.35 3.97
N LEU A 8 2.98 14.31 4.84
CA LEU A 8 1.97 13.23 4.86
C LEU A 8 1.27 13.05 3.52
N LYS A 9 0.96 14.16 2.83
CA LYS A 9 0.26 14.14 1.55
C LYS A 9 1.17 13.71 0.40
N THR A 10 2.36 14.27 0.32
CA THR A 10 3.25 14.11 -0.84
C THR A 10 4.08 12.83 -0.79
N LYS A 11 4.43 12.36 0.41
CA LYS A 11 5.25 11.15 0.63
C LYS A 11 4.40 9.98 1.07
N ASP A 12 3.94 9.99 2.32
CA ASP A 12 3.27 8.82 2.91
C ASP A 12 2.03 8.42 2.10
N MET A 13 1.05 9.30 1.95
CA MET A 13 -0.23 8.94 1.31
C MET A 13 -0.08 8.56 -0.16
N ASP A 14 0.68 9.33 -0.96
CA ASP A 14 0.81 9.10 -2.39
C ASP A 14 1.58 7.80 -2.69
N ASP A 15 2.66 7.51 -1.96
CA ASP A 15 3.41 6.26 -2.14
C ASP A 15 2.59 5.04 -1.69
N TYR A 16 1.87 5.14 -0.56
CA TYR A 16 0.97 4.06 -0.12
C TYR A 16 -0.19 3.83 -1.09
N MET A 17 -0.75 4.88 -1.69
CA MET A 17 -1.77 4.75 -2.73
C MET A 17 -1.22 4.08 -3.99
N LYS A 18 -0.01 4.45 -4.44
CA LYS A 18 0.66 3.82 -5.59
C LYS A 18 0.97 2.34 -5.33
N LEU A 19 1.45 2.01 -4.13
CA LEU A 19 1.70 0.62 -3.72
C LEU A 19 0.39 -0.17 -3.67
N GLY A 20 -0.67 0.42 -3.12
CA GLY A 20 -2.02 -0.15 -3.16
C GLY A 20 -2.51 -0.41 -4.58
N GLU A 21 -2.36 0.54 -5.51
CA GLU A 21 -2.78 0.36 -6.89
C GLU A 21 -2.00 -0.77 -7.59
N LYS A 22 -0.68 -0.86 -7.36
CA LYS A 22 0.16 -1.95 -7.88
C LYS A 22 -0.28 -3.30 -7.31
N ALA A 23 -0.48 -3.40 -5.99
CA ALA A 23 -0.95 -4.62 -5.33
C ALA A 23 -2.34 -5.04 -5.84
N LEU A 24 -3.25 -4.07 -6.04
CA LEU A 24 -4.58 -4.33 -6.60
C LEU A 24 -4.52 -4.85 -8.04
N LYS A 25 -3.67 -4.24 -8.88
CA LYS A 25 -3.45 -4.69 -10.26
C LYS A 25 -2.90 -6.11 -10.29
N LEU A 26 -1.92 -6.42 -9.43
CA LEU A 26 -1.38 -7.77 -9.29
C LEU A 26 -2.46 -8.75 -8.83
N ASN A 27 -3.22 -8.44 -7.77
CA ASN A 27 -4.28 -9.30 -7.27
C ASN A 27 -5.32 -9.63 -8.35
N LYS A 28 -5.76 -8.62 -9.11
CA LYS A 28 -6.68 -8.81 -10.25
C LYS A 28 -6.08 -9.68 -11.35
N MET A 29 -4.81 -9.46 -11.70
CA MET A 29 -4.13 -10.25 -12.71
C MET A 29 -4.01 -11.73 -12.29
N LEU A 30 -3.67 -11.99 -11.04
CA LEU A 30 -3.56 -13.33 -10.48
C LEU A 30 -4.94 -14.02 -10.46
N ALA A 31 -5.97 -13.35 -9.94
CA ALA A 31 -7.33 -13.88 -9.87
C ALA A 31 -7.92 -14.25 -11.25
N ILE A 32 -7.50 -13.57 -12.32
CA ILE A 32 -7.91 -13.88 -13.70
C ILE A 32 -7.04 -14.99 -14.31
N SER A 33 -5.72 -14.91 -14.12
CA SER A 33 -4.77 -15.85 -14.75
C SER A 33 -4.84 -17.24 -14.15
N GLY A 34 -5.10 -17.39 -12.84
CA GLY A 34 -5.20 -18.70 -12.17
C GLY A 34 -6.23 -19.63 -12.82
N PRO A 35 -7.50 -19.21 -12.95
CA PRO A 35 -8.53 -20.00 -13.64
C PRO A 35 -8.22 -20.28 -15.11
N ILE A 36 -7.68 -19.30 -15.84
CA ILE A 36 -7.34 -19.46 -17.27
C ILE A 36 -6.25 -20.52 -17.45
N LEU A 37 -5.15 -20.42 -16.68
CA LEU A 37 -4.06 -21.39 -16.74
C LEU A 37 -4.53 -22.78 -16.31
N THR A 38 -5.37 -22.88 -15.29
CA THR A 38 -5.96 -24.15 -14.85
C THR A 38 -6.83 -24.77 -15.96
N GLY A 39 -7.61 -23.96 -16.67
CA GLY A 39 -8.40 -24.41 -17.82
C GLY A 39 -7.54 -24.95 -18.96
N ILE A 40 -6.46 -24.25 -19.32
CA ILE A 40 -5.51 -24.72 -20.35
C ILE A 40 -4.81 -26.00 -19.88
N ALA A 41 -4.44 -26.08 -18.60
CA ALA A 41 -3.85 -27.26 -18.00
C ALA A 41 -4.77 -28.49 -18.10
N ALA A 42 -6.06 -28.31 -17.80
CA ALA A 42 -7.07 -29.35 -17.90
C ALA A 42 -7.25 -29.84 -19.35
N ILE A 43 -7.36 -28.91 -20.31
CA ILE A 43 -7.47 -29.27 -21.74
C ILE A 43 -6.22 -30.01 -22.20
N GLY A 44 -5.02 -29.52 -21.88
CA GLY A 44 -3.77 -30.18 -22.25
C GLY A 44 -3.61 -31.58 -21.63
N SER A 45 -4.08 -31.75 -20.40
CA SER A 45 -4.08 -33.04 -19.70
C SER A 45 -5.02 -34.06 -20.33
N ALA A 46 -6.10 -33.63 -20.99
CA ALA A 46 -7.02 -34.52 -21.68
C ALA A 46 -6.40 -35.24 -22.89
N PHE A 47 -5.25 -34.78 -23.39
CA PHE A 47 -4.53 -35.38 -24.52
C PHE A 47 -3.48 -36.42 -24.08
N VAL A 48 -3.33 -36.69 -22.78
CA VAL A 48 -2.45 -37.74 -22.25
C VAL A 48 -2.85 -39.10 -22.84
N GLY A 49 -1.89 -39.79 -23.45
CA GLY A 49 -2.11 -41.11 -24.07
C GLY A 49 -2.53 -41.08 -25.55
N THR A 50 -2.65 -39.90 -26.17
CA THR A 50 -2.92 -39.78 -27.61
C THR A 50 -1.64 -39.79 -28.44
N THR A 51 -1.68 -40.38 -29.64
CA THR A 51 -0.50 -40.61 -30.52
C THR A 51 0.17 -39.33 -31.02
N ASN A 52 -0.54 -38.20 -31.05
CA ASN A 52 -0.01 -36.88 -31.46
C ASN A 52 -0.10 -35.81 -30.34
N GLY A 53 -0.36 -36.21 -29.09
CA GLY A 53 -0.70 -35.29 -28.00
C GLY A 53 0.48 -34.67 -27.25
N SER A 54 1.73 -35.03 -27.56
CA SER A 54 2.91 -34.68 -26.75
C SER A 54 3.04 -33.17 -26.47
N LEU A 55 2.74 -32.32 -27.46
CA LEU A 55 2.82 -30.87 -27.30
C LEU A 55 1.69 -30.34 -26.40
N ALA A 56 0.47 -30.84 -26.58
CA ALA A 56 -0.68 -30.47 -25.75
C ALA A 56 -0.47 -30.87 -24.28
N VAL A 57 0.10 -32.06 -24.04
CA VAL A 57 0.47 -32.51 -22.69
C VAL A 57 1.56 -31.62 -22.08
N MET A 58 2.59 -31.26 -22.84
CA MET A 58 3.65 -30.35 -22.36
C MET A 58 3.09 -28.98 -21.98
N VAL A 59 2.24 -28.39 -22.82
CA VAL A 59 1.54 -27.12 -22.51
C VAL A 59 0.67 -27.28 -21.27
N GLY A 60 -0.04 -28.41 -21.15
CA GLY A 60 -0.86 -28.73 -20.00
C GLY A 60 -0.07 -28.71 -18.68
N VAL A 61 1.10 -29.35 -18.66
CA VAL A 61 1.98 -29.39 -17.48
C VAL A 61 2.53 -28.01 -17.13
N ILE A 62 3.01 -27.25 -18.12
CA ILE A 62 3.55 -25.90 -17.89
C ILE A 62 2.46 -24.97 -17.33
N CYS A 63 1.27 -24.97 -17.94
CA CYS A 63 0.14 -24.18 -17.47
C CYS A 63 -0.33 -24.62 -16.09
N GLY A 64 -0.33 -25.93 -15.78
CA GLY A 64 -0.69 -26.45 -14.47
C GLY A 64 0.29 -26.02 -13.38
N ALA A 65 1.60 -26.10 -13.65
CA ALA A 65 2.63 -25.63 -12.73
C ALA A 65 2.49 -24.12 -12.46
N MET A 66 2.29 -23.32 -13.51
CA MET A 66 2.08 -21.88 -13.38
C MET A 66 0.76 -21.52 -12.67
N ALA A 67 -0.32 -22.29 -12.87
CA ALA A 67 -1.55 -22.13 -12.11
C ALA A 67 -1.32 -22.34 -10.60
N SER A 68 -0.52 -23.34 -10.22
CA SER A 68 -0.17 -23.58 -8.82
C SER A 68 0.61 -22.41 -8.20
N VAL A 69 1.53 -21.81 -8.95
CA VAL A 69 2.29 -20.62 -8.51
C VAL A 69 1.34 -19.44 -8.30
N VAL A 70 0.47 -19.15 -9.27
CA VAL A 70 -0.53 -18.07 -9.19
C VAL A 70 -1.45 -18.27 -7.98
N ASN A 71 -1.97 -19.48 -7.78
CA ASN A 71 -2.82 -19.82 -6.64
C ASN A 71 -2.10 -19.63 -5.31
N THR A 72 -0.82 -20.00 -5.24
CA THR A 72 0.02 -19.79 -4.03
C THR A 72 0.20 -18.32 -3.72
N PHE A 73 0.45 -17.46 -4.72
CA PHE A 73 0.54 -16.02 -4.47
C PHE A 73 -0.81 -15.41 -4.05
N GLU A 74 -1.90 -15.80 -4.71
CA GLU A 74 -3.23 -15.26 -4.41
C GLU A 74 -3.70 -15.63 -2.99
N HIS A 75 -3.64 -16.92 -2.63
CA HIS A 75 -4.18 -17.43 -1.38
C HIS A 75 -3.13 -17.54 -0.27
N GLY A 76 -1.93 -18.03 -0.59
CA GLY A 76 -0.84 -18.21 0.38
C GLY A 76 -0.07 -16.92 0.66
N GLY A 77 0.15 -16.09 -0.37
CA GLY A 77 0.79 -14.78 -0.25
C GLY A 77 -0.12 -13.68 0.28
N GLN A 78 -1.42 -13.95 0.41
CA GLN A 78 -2.44 -13.00 0.88
C GLN A 78 -2.31 -11.61 0.23
N VAL A 79 -2.05 -11.57 -1.09
CA VAL A 79 -1.82 -10.32 -1.82
C VAL A 79 -3.03 -9.37 -1.70
N GLY A 80 -4.24 -9.92 -1.56
CA GLY A 80 -5.44 -9.16 -1.20
C GLY A 80 -5.34 -8.43 0.15
N MET A 81 -4.86 -9.11 1.20
CA MET A 81 -4.66 -8.49 2.53
C MET A 81 -3.56 -7.41 2.50
N VAL A 82 -2.50 -7.61 1.71
CA VAL A 82 -1.44 -6.61 1.53
C VAL A 82 -2.00 -5.36 0.85
N PHE A 83 -2.87 -5.51 -0.15
CA PHE A 83 -3.59 -4.37 -0.73
C PHE A 83 -4.45 -3.65 0.32
N GLU A 84 -5.18 -4.39 1.16
CA GLU A 84 -5.99 -3.78 2.21
C GLU A 84 -5.13 -3.03 3.24
N MET A 85 -3.94 -3.54 3.57
CA MET A 85 -2.98 -2.86 4.43
C MET A 85 -2.56 -1.51 3.84
N TYR A 86 -2.13 -1.48 2.57
CA TYR A 86 -1.76 -0.23 1.91
C TYR A 86 -2.93 0.76 1.84
N ARG A 87 -4.13 0.28 1.52
CA ARG A 87 -5.36 1.09 1.53
C ARG A 87 -5.68 1.64 2.92
N SER A 88 -5.51 0.83 3.96
CA SER A 88 -5.74 1.22 5.36
C SER A 88 -4.74 2.29 5.81
N ASN A 89 -3.46 2.12 5.51
CA ASN A 89 -2.41 3.09 5.83
C ASN A 89 -2.64 4.44 5.14
N ALA A 90 -2.98 4.44 3.84
CA ALA A 90 -3.34 5.67 3.14
C ALA A 90 -4.56 6.37 3.76
N GLY A 91 -5.58 5.59 4.17
CA GLY A 91 -6.75 6.10 4.88
C GLY A 91 -6.40 6.72 6.24
N PHE A 92 -5.50 6.08 7.00
CA PHE A 92 -5.01 6.58 8.28
C PHE A 92 -4.31 7.93 8.12
N PHE A 93 -3.40 8.06 7.14
CA PHE A 93 -2.70 9.32 6.89
C PHE A 93 -3.66 10.43 6.42
N LYS A 94 -4.66 10.09 5.60
CA LYS A 94 -5.70 11.04 5.19
C LYS A 94 -6.50 11.57 6.38
N LEU A 95 -6.96 10.69 7.27
CA LEU A 95 -7.70 11.09 8.47
C LEU A 95 -6.84 11.97 9.39
N MET A 96 -5.55 11.65 9.52
CA MET A 96 -4.62 12.45 10.30
C MET A 96 -4.42 13.84 9.69
N GLN A 97 -4.25 13.92 8.37
CA GLN A 97 -4.20 15.18 7.64
C GLN A 97 -5.46 16.02 7.89
N GLU A 98 -6.65 15.44 7.69
CA GLU A 98 -7.93 16.13 7.86
C GLU A 98 -8.09 16.63 9.30
N THR A 99 -7.63 15.85 10.29
CA THR A 99 -7.63 16.25 11.70
C THR A 99 -6.70 17.45 11.95
N ILE A 100 -5.49 17.45 11.37
CA ILE A 100 -4.54 18.56 11.50
C ILE A 100 -5.06 19.82 10.80
N GLU A 101 -5.59 19.69 9.59
CA GLU A 101 -6.16 20.82 8.85
C GLU A 101 -7.38 21.40 9.56
N SER A 102 -8.28 20.56 10.07
CA SER A 102 -9.45 20.99 10.84
C SER A 102 -9.04 21.75 12.10
N ASN A 103 -8.10 21.23 12.88
CA ASN A 103 -7.64 21.88 14.11
C ASN A 103 -6.92 23.21 13.84
N VAL A 104 -6.04 23.25 12.84
CA VAL A 104 -5.28 24.46 12.49
C VAL A 104 -6.17 25.55 11.90
N ASN A 105 -7.22 25.18 11.16
CA ASN A 105 -8.12 26.13 10.51
C ASN A 105 -9.37 26.47 11.35
N GLU A 106 -9.65 25.77 12.44
CA GLU A 106 -10.74 26.10 13.38
C GLU A 106 -10.57 27.54 13.87
N ARG A 107 -11.63 28.36 13.79
CA ARG A 107 -11.55 29.79 14.18
C ARG A 107 -11.89 30.00 15.64
N ASP A 108 -12.69 29.11 16.21
CA ASP A 108 -13.06 29.16 17.62
C ASP A 108 -11.94 28.57 18.48
N VAL A 109 -11.32 29.43 19.30
CA VAL A 109 -10.18 29.05 20.14
C VAL A 109 -10.60 28.05 21.22
N GLU A 110 -11.83 28.09 21.72
CA GLU A 110 -12.32 27.17 22.74
C GLU A 110 -12.57 25.76 22.18
N ARG A 111 -12.78 25.66 20.86
CA ARG A 111 -12.96 24.38 20.15
C ARG A 111 -11.64 23.78 19.64
N ARG A 112 -10.55 24.56 19.64
CA ARG A 112 -9.23 24.06 19.27
C ARG A 112 -8.69 23.12 20.35
N GLU A 113 -8.17 21.98 19.91
CA GLU A 113 -7.38 21.11 20.80
C GLU A 113 -6.14 21.86 21.29
N ASN A 114 -5.74 21.62 22.55
CA ASN A 114 -4.53 22.20 23.11
C ASN A 114 -3.31 21.87 22.23
N GLY A 115 -2.52 22.87 21.86
CA GLY A 115 -1.44 22.72 20.89
C GLY A 115 -0.34 21.74 21.31
N GLU A 116 -0.04 21.58 22.60
CA GLU A 116 0.94 20.61 23.08
C GLU A 116 0.38 19.18 23.09
N VAL A 117 -0.85 19.02 23.57
CA VAL A 117 -1.55 17.72 23.55
C VAL A 117 -1.72 17.23 22.12
N PHE A 118 -2.12 18.13 21.21
CA PHE A 118 -2.31 17.84 19.80
C PHE A 118 -1.00 17.43 19.11
N GLN A 119 0.09 18.16 19.33
CA GLN A 119 1.41 17.80 18.79
C GLN A 119 1.89 16.45 19.32
N THR A 120 1.68 16.19 20.61
CA THR A 120 2.05 14.91 21.23
C THR A 120 1.25 13.76 20.64
N LYS A 121 -0.05 13.93 20.45
CA LYS A 121 -0.94 12.96 19.80
C LYS A 121 -0.48 12.63 18.39
N VAL A 122 -0.20 13.64 17.56
CA VAL A 122 0.30 13.42 16.19
C VAL A 122 1.68 12.76 16.18
N ALA A 123 2.59 13.16 17.08
CA ALA A 123 3.91 12.53 17.20
C ALA A 123 3.79 11.02 17.51
N LEU A 124 2.96 10.67 18.50
CA LEU A 124 2.71 9.28 18.88
C LEU A 124 2.07 8.48 17.75
N GLN A 125 1.08 9.05 17.05
CA GLN A 125 0.45 8.39 15.90
C GLN A 125 1.40 8.18 14.71
N LEU A 126 2.49 8.94 14.63
CA LEU A 126 3.55 8.76 13.64
C LEU A 126 4.73 7.92 14.17
N GLY A 127 4.67 7.45 15.42
CA GLY A 127 5.76 6.71 16.05
C GLY A 127 7.02 7.55 16.28
N ARG A 128 6.88 8.87 16.40
CA ARG A 128 7.96 9.82 16.62
C ARG A 128 7.88 10.43 18.01
N SER A 129 9.04 10.86 18.52
CA SER A 129 9.09 11.78 19.65
C SER A 129 8.70 13.21 19.22
N LEU A 130 8.30 14.05 20.18
CA LEU A 130 7.96 15.46 19.94
C LEU A 130 9.11 16.25 19.29
N SER A 131 10.35 15.98 19.68
CA SER A 131 11.55 16.61 19.13
C SER A 131 11.77 16.22 17.67
N GLU A 132 11.62 14.94 17.34
CA GLU A 132 11.72 14.45 15.96
C GLU A 132 10.62 15.02 15.06
N LEU A 133 9.39 15.14 15.57
CA LEU A 133 8.29 15.75 14.82
C LEU A 133 8.59 17.23 14.50
N ARG A 134 9.17 17.97 15.45
CA ARG A 134 9.58 19.37 15.24
C ARG A 134 10.74 19.48 14.25
N HIS A 135 11.70 18.58 14.33
CA HIS A 135 12.81 18.51 13.37
C HIS A 135 12.30 18.22 11.95
N LEU A 136 11.40 17.26 11.80
CA LEU A 136 10.76 16.94 10.51
C LEU A 136 10.02 18.17 9.95
N ALA A 137 9.25 18.87 10.78
CA ALA A 137 8.53 20.08 10.36
C ALA A 137 9.47 21.22 9.93
N ALA A 138 10.63 21.36 10.58
CA ALA A 138 11.64 22.35 10.24
C ALA A 138 12.37 21.98 8.95
N SER A 139 12.77 20.71 8.81
CA SER A 139 13.39 20.16 7.61
C SER A 139 12.50 20.38 6.38
N ALA A 140 11.20 20.04 6.49
CA ALA A 140 10.21 20.23 5.44
C ALA A 140 9.93 21.71 5.10
N ALA A 141 10.23 22.65 6.00
CA ALA A 141 10.15 24.09 5.71
C ALA A 141 11.40 24.61 4.98
N SER A 142 12.56 24.02 5.25
CA SER A 142 13.86 24.45 4.71
C SER A 142 14.19 23.84 3.35
N SER A 143 13.60 22.71 2.99
CA SER A 143 13.88 21.99 1.76
C SER A 143 13.17 22.64 0.55
N SER A 144 13.92 23.42 -0.24
CA SER A 144 13.51 23.82 -1.60
C SER A 144 14.03 22.90 -2.69
N SER A 145 14.96 21.99 -2.42
CA SER A 145 15.37 20.92 -3.36
C SER A 145 16.40 19.98 -2.73
N SER A 146 16.34 18.70 -3.13
CA SER A 146 17.38 17.67 -3.02
C SER A 146 17.76 17.15 -1.62
N GLY A 147 17.23 15.97 -1.30
CA GLY A 147 17.60 15.14 -0.16
C GLY A 147 16.38 14.35 0.26
N GLU A 148 16.41 13.03 0.10
CA GLU A 148 15.31 12.10 0.32
C GLU A 148 14.39 12.52 1.48
N GLU A 149 13.21 13.09 1.15
CA GLU A 149 12.29 13.55 2.20
C GLU A 149 11.88 12.33 3.04
N GLU A 150 12.21 12.35 4.32
CA GLU A 150 11.89 11.30 5.27
C GLU A 150 10.37 11.11 5.37
N PHE A 151 9.87 9.88 5.39
CA PHE A 151 8.46 9.60 5.65
C PHE A 151 8.01 10.22 6.97
N ALA A 152 6.79 10.75 7.03
CA ALA A 152 6.29 11.30 8.27
C ALA A 152 6.12 10.19 9.32
N SER A 153 5.67 9.01 8.92
CA SER A 153 5.57 7.84 9.79
C SER A 153 6.91 7.13 9.99
N LYS A 154 7.19 6.69 11.21
CA LYS A 154 8.20 5.67 11.53
C LYS A 154 7.60 4.30 11.84
N LEU A 155 6.27 4.18 11.87
CA LEU A 155 5.57 2.96 12.27
C LEU A 155 5.39 1.95 11.13
N PHE A 156 5.33 2.43 9.89
CA PHE A 156 4.99 1.63 8.71
C PHE A 156 5.94 1.93 7.57
#